data_AF-A0A4Y5YZM1-F1
#
_entry.id   AF-A0A4Y5YZM1-F1
#
_cell.length_a   1.000
_cell.length_b   1.000
_cell.length_c   1.000
_cell.angle_alpha   90.00
_cell.angle_beta   90.00
_cell.angle_gamma   90.00
#
_symmetry.space_group_name_H-M   'P 1'
#
loop_
_entity.id
_entity.type
_entity.pdbx_description
1 polymer ?
#
loop_
_entity_poly.entity_id
_entity_poly.type
_entity_poly.pdbx_seq_one_letter_code
_entity_poly.pdbx_strand_id
1 'polypeptide(L)'
;MPKALTPKQQKFVAALVAGKTGVDAAIAAGYPAKSAKNAAYQLTHDNQAVCAELARIAAALSQKADYNAHKAVAEIDGKIVAAEGAKQFGAVAKFLELKMRAFGLLRDKLDVNVTSHIDIGSALDDARSRALQRPMRDLPVVIDAESVGAHAPQLNGPIDLKSTVRPRGDDGGSFFEAGMYD
;
A
#
# COMPACT_ATOMS: atom_id res chain seq x y z
N MET A 1 23.15 8.47 0.88
CA MET A 1 23.84 7.92 -0.30
C MET A 1 23.02 6.71 -0.78
N PRO A 2 22.50 6.69 -2.01
CA PRO A 2 21.77 5.52 -2.49
C PRO A 2 22.72 4.31 -2.48
N LYS A 3 22.28 3.21 -1.88
CA LYS A 3 23.06 1.98 -1.74
C LYS A 3 23.32 1.42 -3.14
N ALA A 4 24.59 1.13 -3.46
CA ALA A 4 24.97 0.57 -4.75
C ALA A 4 24.23 -0.75 -5.03
N LEU A 5 23.81 -0.96 -6.28
CA LEU A 5 23.10 -2.18 -6.67
C LEU A 5 23.98 -3.41 -6.44
N THR A 6 23.41 -4.41 -5.79
CA THR A 6 24.07 -5.71 -5.66
C THR A 6 24.16 -6.43 -7.02
N PRO A 7 25.12 -7.34 -7.24
CA PRO A 7 25.26 -8.06 -8.51
C PRO A 7 24.00 -8.83 -8.94
N LYS A 8 23.21 -9.35 -7.98
CA LYS A 8 21.93 -10.01 -8.28
C LYS A 8 20.86 -9.03 -8.75
N GLN A 9 20.78 -7.85 -8.12
CA GLN A 9 19.86 -6.79 -8.52
C GLN A 9 20.19 -6.25 -9.92
N GLN A 10 21.48 -6.15 -10.27
CA GLN A 10 21.89 -5.76 -11.62
C GLN A 10 21.42 -6.77 -12.67
N LYS A 11 21.57 -8.07 -12.42
CA LYS A 11 21.05 -9.13 -13.31
C LYS A 11 19.53 -9.09 -13.45
N PHE A 12 18.83 -8.78 -12.35
CA PHE A 12 17.37 -8.61 -12.36
C PHE A 12 16.94 -7.44 -13.25
N VAL A 13 17.58 -6.27 -13.10
CA VAL A 13 17.32 -5.10 -13.94
C VAL A 13 17.62 -5.39 -15.41
N ALA A 14 18.75 -6.03 -15.71
CA ALA A 14 19.10 -6.41 -17.09
C ALA A 14 18.07 -7.36 -17.72
N ALA A 15 17.56 -8.32 -16.93
CA ALA A 15 16.53 -9.25 -17.39
C ALA A 15 15.19 -8.56 -17.64
N LEU A 16 14.79 -7.58 -16.83
CA LEU A 16 13.60 -6.77 -17.05
C LEU A 16 13.72 -5.92 -18.31
N VAL A 17 14.87 -5.27 -18.52
CA VAL A 17 15.13 -4.46 -19.73
C VAL A 17 15.11 -5.33 -20.99
N ALA A 18 15.51 -6.60 -20.89
CA ALA A 18 15.39 -7.57 -21.98
C ALA A 18 13.95 -8.05 -22.25
N GLY A 19 12.95 -7.55 -21.51
CA GLY A 19 11.53 -7.86 -21.72
C GLY A 19 11.01 -9.07 -20.94
N LYS A 20 11.75 -9.60 -19.96
CA LYS A 20 11.24 -10.70 -19.11
C LYS A 20 10.22 -10.19 -18.11
N THR A 21 9.28 -11.06 -17.74
CA THR A 21 8.33 -10.77 -16.65
C THR A 21 9.07 -10.65 -15.31
N GLY A 22 8.51 -9.95 -14.33
CA GLY A 22 9.17 -9.75 -13.02
C GLY A 22 9.56 -11.06 -12.33
N VAL A 23 8.74 -12.12 -12.46
CA VAL A 23 9.03 -13.43 -11.88
C VAL A 23 10.19 -14.10 -12.62
N ASP A 24 10.17 -14.10 -13.95
CA ASP A 24 11.21 -14.73 -14.76
C ASP A 24 12.55 -13.97 -14.65
N ALA A 25 12.50 -12.65 -14.51
CA ALA A 25 13.66 -11.82 -14.24
C ALA A 25 14.29 -12.16 -12.87
N ALA A 26 13.47 -12.40 -11.85
CA ALA A 26 13.95 -12.82 -10.53
C ALA A 26 14.59 -14.22 -10.58
N ILE A 27 13.97 -15.16 -11.29
CA ILE A 27 14.54 -16.50 -11.48
C ILE A 27 15.88 -16.41 -12.24
N ALA A 28 15.93 -15.63 -13.32
CA ALA A 28 17.15 -15.42 -14.11
C ALA A 28 18.27 -14.73 -13.31
N ALA A 29 17.92 -13.88 -12.34
CA ALA A 29 18.86 -13.24 -11.43
C ALA A 29 19.37 -14.17 -10.31
N GLY A 30 18.84 -15.39 -10.22
CA GLY A 30 19.24 -16.40 -9.25
C GLY A 30 18.50 -16.34 -7.91
N TYR A 31 17.27 -15.79 -7.91
CA TYR A 31 16.36 -15.93 -6.77
C TYR A 31 15.64 -17.29 -6.82
N PRO A 32 15.39 -17.94 -5.67
CA PRO A 32 14.67 -19.22 -5.65
C PRO A 32 13.27 -19.08 -6.25
N ALA A 33 12.89 -20.01 -7.14
CA ALA A 33 11.60 -19.97 -7.84
C ALA A 33 10.40 -19.85 -6.89
N LYS A 34 10.44 -20.54 -5.74
CA LYS A 34 9.39 -20.47 -4.71
C LYS A 34 9.20 -19.06 -4.14
N SER A 35 10.26 -18.26 -4.09
CA SER A 35 10.25 -16.88 -3.57
C SER A 35 10.26 -15.81 -4.66
N ALA A 36 10.36 -16.19 -5.94
CA ALA A 36 10.61 -15.26 -7.04
C ALA A 36 9.50 -14.20 -7.19
N LYS A 37 8.24 -14.57 -6.94
CA LYS A 37 7.11 -13.65 -6.95
C LYS A 37 7.24 -12.55 -5.89
N ASN A 38 7.52 -12.94 -4.64
CA ASN A 38 7.68 -12.00 -3.53
C ASN A 38 8.95 -11.15 -3.69
N ALA A 39 10.05 -11.76 -4.16
CA ALA A 39 11.28 -11.05 -4.45
C ALA A 39 11.09 -10.01 -5.57
N ALA A 40 10.39 -10.35 -6.65
CA ALA A 40 10.09 -9.41 -7.73
C ALA A 40 9.27 -8.22 -7.24
N TYR A 41 8.26 -8.45 -6.40
CA TYR A 41 7.47 -7.39 -5.78
C TYR A 41 8.33 -6.46 -4.92
N GLN A 42 9.10 -7.01 -3.97
CA GLN A 42 9.98 -6.22 -3.10
C GLN A 42 11.03 -5.44 -3.88
N LEU A 43 11.60 -6.03 -4.93
CA LEU A 43 12.60 -5.37 -5.77
C LEU A 43 12.03 -4.22 -6.60
N THR A 44 10.74 -4.27 -6.95
CA THR A 44 10.08 -3.26 -7.79
C THR A 44 9.36 -2.17 -7.00
N HIS A 45 9.02 -2.43 -5.73
CA HIS A 45 8.23 -1.51 -4.90
C HIS A 45 9.04 -0.98 -3.70
N ASP A 46 9.73 -1.86 -2.98
CA ASP A 46 10.39 -1.50 -1.71
C ASP A 46 11.85 -1.08 -1.92
N ASN A 47 12.50 -1.57 -2.97
CA ASN A 47 13.91 -1.33 -3.21
C ASN A 47 14.18 -0.07 -4.05
N GLN A 48 14.43 1.04 -3.35
CA GLN A 48 14.71 2.34 -3.96
C GLN A 48 15.88 2.33 -4.95
N ALA A 49 16.91 1.49 -4.76
CA ALA A 49 18.06 1.46 -5.67
C ALA A 49 17.71 0.83 -7.04
N VAL A 50 16.90 -0.22 -7.05
CA VAL A 50 16.42 -0.88 -8.28
C VAL A 50 15.45 0.03 -9.02
N CYS A 51 14.53 0.66 -8.29
CA CYS A 51 13.58 1.61 -8.87
C CYS A 51 14.30 2.82 -9.50
N ALA A 52 15.31 3.37 -8.82
CA ALA A 52 16.10 4.48 -9.35
C ALA A 52 16.86 4.11 -10.64
N GLU A 53 17.41 2.90 -10.71
CA GLU A 53 18.13 2.44 -11.90
C GLU A 53 17.17 2.18 -13.08
N LEU A 54 16.01 1.58 -12.82
CA LEU A 54 14.96 1.43 -13.85
C LEU A 54 14.47 2.78 -14.36
N ALA A 55 14.26 3.75 -13.47
CA ALA A 55 13.90 5.11 -13.85
C ALA A 55 14.99 5.79 -14.69
N ARG A 56 16.27 5.61 -14.32
CA ARG A 56 17.42 6.12 -15.10
C ARG A 56 17.46 5.51 -16.50
N ILE A 57 17.27 4.19 -16.60
CA ILE A 57 17.25 3.47 -17.87
C ILE A 57 16.07 3.93 -18.73
N ALA A 58 14.87 4.05 -18.15
CA ALA A 58 13.68 4.55 -18.84
C ALA A 58 13.88 5.99 -19.34
N ALA A 59 14.46 6.88 -18.53
CA ALA A 59 14.79 8.24 -18.92
C ALA A 59 15.81 8.27 -20.08
N ALA A 60 16.85 7.43 -20.03
CA ALA A 60 17.83 7.32 -21.10
C ALA A 60 17.22 6.76 -22.40
N LEU A 61 16.30 5.79 -22.30
CA LEU A 61 15.54 5.27 -23.44
C LEU A 61 14.62 6.35 -24.03
N SER A 62 13.90 7.10 -23.20
CA SER A 62 13.06 8.21 -23.64
C SER A 62 13.85 9.31 -24.34
N GLN A 63 15.04 9.67 -23.83
CA GLN A 63 15.96 10.61 -24.50
C GLN A 63 16.43 10.09 -25.86
N LYS A 64 16.79 8.79 -25.96
CA LYS A 64 17.20 8.17 -27.22
C LYS A 64 16.06 8.07 -28.23
N ALA A 65 14.85 7.78 -27.75
CA ALA A 65 13.66 7.71 -28.58
C ALA A 65 13.11 9.10 -28.95
N ASP A 66 13.67 10.17 -28.37
CA ASP A 66 13.18 11.55 -28.47
C ASP A 66 11.64 11.63 -28.31
N TYR A 67 11.10 10.76 -27.46
CA TYR A 67 9.66 10.63 -27.22
C TYR A 67 9.41 10.81 -25.73
N ASN A 68 8.75 11.91 -25.39
CA ASN A 68 8.44 12.32 -24.03
C ASN A 68 6.93 12.57 -23.87
N ALA A 69 6.49 12.76 -22.62
CA ALA A 69 5.08 13.01 -22.33
C ALA A 69 4.53 14.25 -23.07
N HIS A 70 5.34 15.28 -23.27
CA HIS A 70 4.94 16.48 -24.01
C HIS A 70 4.66 16.20 -25.49
N LYS A 71 5.51 15.43 -26.16
CA LYS A 71 5.32 15.02 -27.55
C LYS A 71 4.12 14.09 -27.71
N ALA A 72 3.93 13.17 -26.77
CA ALA A 72 2.74 12.31 -26.75
C ALA A 72 1.45 13.14 -26.65
N VAL A 73 1.41 14.16 -25.78
CA VAL A 73 0.25 15.07 -25.67
C VAL A 73 0.06 15.91 -26.94
N ALA A 74 1.14 16.42 -27.54
CA ALA A 74 1.06 17.17 -28.80
C ALA A 74 0.50 16.31 -29.94
N GLU A 75 0.87 15.03 -30.01
CA GLU A 75 0.29 14.08 -30.96
C GLU A 75 -1.19 13.85 -30.70
N ILE A 76 -1.59 13.68 -29.43
CA ILE A 76 -2.99 13.52 -29.03
C ILE A 76 -3.82 14.74 -29.45
N ASP A 77 -3.30 15.95 -29.27
CA ASP A 77 -3.97 17.18 -29.68
C ASP A 77 -4.20 17.22 -31.21
N GLY A 78 -3.20 16.82 -31.99
CA GLY A 78 -3.36 16.67 -33.45
C GLY A 78 -4.42 15.62 -33.82
N LYS A 79 -4.53 14.51 -33.08
CA LYS A 79 -5.55 13.49 -33.30
C LYS A 79 -6.95 13.95 -32.90
N ILE A 80 -7.08 14.78 -31.87
CA ILE A 80 -8.37 15.39 -31.49
C ILE A 80 -8.89 16.25 -32.63
N VAL A 81 -8.07 17.17 -33.17
CA VAL A 81 -8.46 18.03 -34.30
C VAL A 81 -8.85 17.20 -35.53
N ALA A 82 -8.09 16.16 -35.85
CA ALA A 82 -8.41 15.27 -36.97
C ALA A 82 -9.73 14.50 -36.76
N ALA A 83 -9.99 14.02 -35.54
CA ALA A 83 -11.20 13.28 -35.20
C ALA A 83 -12.44 14.19 -35.15
N GLU A 84 -12.29 15.45 -34.71
CA GLU A 84 -13.34 16.48 -34.77
C GLU A 84 -13.72 16.79 -36.21
N GLY A 85 -12.73 16.98 -37.10
CA GLY A 85 -12.96 17.18 -38.54
C GLY A 85 -13.68 15.98 -39.19
N ALA A 86 -13.37 14.76 -38.74
CA ALA A 86 -14.03 13.53 -39.20
C ALA A 86 -15.39 13.26 -38.51
N LYS A 87 -15.85 14.13 -37.59
CA LYS A 87 -17.07 13.95 -36.78
C LYS A 87 -17.11 12.64 -35.99
N GLN A 88 -15.95 12.11 -35.62
CA GLN A 88 -15.83 10.88 -34.83
C GLN A 88 -15.72 11.20 -33.33
N PHE A 89 -16.83 11.65 -32.74
CA PHE A 89 -16.85 12.11 -31.33
C PHE A 89 -16.47 11.03 -30.31
N GLY A 90 -16.68 9.75 -30.62
CA GLY A 90 -16.22 8.65 -29.78
C GLY A 90 -14.69 8.58 -29.67
N ALA A 91 -13.98 8.84 -30.77
CA ALA A 91 -12.52 8.91 -30.77
C ALA A 91 -12.03 10.16 -30.03
N VAL A 92 -12.69 11.31 -30.23
CA VAL A 92 -12.40 12.56 -29.50
C VAL A 92 -12.49 12.36 -27.98
N ALA A 93 -13.56 11.73 -27.50
CA ALA A 93 -13.72 11.43 -26.07
C ALA A 93 -12.58 10.56 -25.51
N LYS A 94 -12.11 9.58 -26.30
CA LYS A 94 -11.01 8.69 -25.91
C LYS A 94 -9.65 9.38 -25.92
N PHE A 95 -9.38 10.24 -26.89
CA PHE A 95 -8.17 11.05 -26.90
C PHE A 95 -8.14 12.06 -25.74
N LEU A 96 -9.29 12.67 -25.42
CA LEU A 96 -9.42 13.52 -24.23
C LEU A 96 -9.20 12.73 -22.93
N GLU A 97 -9.76 11.52 -22.82
CA GLU A 97 -9.52 10.63 -21.68
C GLU A 97 -8.03 10.29 -21.53
N LEU A 98 -7.36 9.92 -22.62
CA LEU A 98 -5.91 9.65 -22.64
C LEU A 98 -5.09 10.87 -22.23
N LYS A 99 -5.45 12.06 -22.72
CA LYS A 99 -4.82 13.33 -22.32
C LYS A 99 -4.99 13.57 -20.81
N MET A 100 -6.20 13.38 -20.28
CA MET A 100 -6.47 13.54 -18.84
C MET A 100 -5.73 12.50 -17.98
N ARG A 101 -5.59 11.25 -18.44
CA ARG A 101 -4.76 10.22 -17.78
C ARG A 101 -3.29 10.61 -17.77
N ALA A 102 -2.75 11.15 -18.86
CA ALA A 102 -1.36 11.59 -18.95
C ALA A 102 -1.03 12.72 -17.95
N PHE A 103 -1.99 13.61 -17.67
CA PHE A 103 -1.86 14.66 -16.65
C PHE A 103 -2.22 14.20 -15.22
N GLY A 104 -2.62 12.95 -15.03
CA GLY A 104 -3.02 12.41 -13.72
C GLY A 104 -4.32 12.99 -13.17
N LEU A 105 -5.19 13.53 -14.03
CA LEU A 105 -6.50 14.08 -13.65
C LEU A 105 -7.53 12.97 -13.39
N LEU A 106 -7.39 11.83 -14.05
CA LEU A 106 -8.23 10.66 -13.84
C LEU A 106 -7.54 9.68 -12.88
N ARG A 107 -8.28 9.24 -11.86
CA ARG A 107 -7.85 8.20 -10.92
C ARG A 107 -8.66 6.94 -11.17
N ASP A 108 -7.97 5.82 -11.35
CA ASP A 108 -8.61 4.52 -11.42
C ASP A 108 -8.97 4.01 -10.03
N LYS A 109 -10.08 3.28 -9.93
CA LYS A 109 -10.47 2.57 -8.70
C LYS A 109 -9.49 1.42 -8.48
N LEU A 110 -8.75 1.48 -7.38
CA LEU A 110 -7.87 0.39 -6.97
C LEU A 110 -8.69 -0.67 -6.22
N ASP A 111 -8.96 -1.81 -6.86
CA ASP A 111 -9.58 -2.96 -6.21
C ASP A 111 -8.54 -3.80 -5.47
N VAL A 112 -8.47 -3.60 -4.15
CA VAL A 112 -7.61 -4.40 -3.27
C VAL A 112 -8.43 -5.54 -2.67
N ASN A 113 -8.39 -6.71 -3.31
CA ASN A 113 -8.91 -7.94 -2.72
C ASN A 113 -7.87 -8.51 -1.75
N VAL A 114 -8.02 -8.22 -0.47
CA VAL A 114 -7.22 -8.84 0.60
C VAL A 114 -7.80 -10.22 0.90
N THR A 115 -7.35 -11.23 0.14
CA THR A 115 -7.69 -12.64 0.37
C THR A 115 -6.78 -13.28 1.43
N SER A 116 -6.34 -12.52 2.44
CA SER A 116 -5.72 -13.14 3.61
C SER A 116 -6.84 -13.61 4.53
N HIS A 117 -7.24 -14.87 4.40
CA HIS A 117 -7.90 -15.53 5.52
C HIS A 117 -6.95 -15.45 6.71
N ILE A 118 -7.32 -14.65 7.70
CA ILE A 118 -6.69 -14.72 9.01
C ILE A 118 -7.00 -16.14 9.49
N ASP A 119 -5.98 -16.99 9.53
CA ASP A 119 -6.11 -18.35 10.00
C ASP A 119 -6.23 -18.34 11.53
N ILE A 120 -7.47 -18.07 11.98
CA ILE A 120 -7.83 -18.06 13.40
C ILE A 120 -7.69 -19.48 13.97
N GLY A 121 -7.86 -20.52 13.15
CA GLY A 121 -7.79 -21.92 13.55
C GLY A 121 -6.40 -22.29 14.05
N SER A 122 -5.37 -22.09 13.21
CA SER A 122 -3.99 -22.38 13.62
C SER A 122 -3.54 -21.53 14.82
N ALA A 123 -3.95 -20.26 14.88
CA ALA A 123 -3.68 -19.40 16.02
C ALA A 123 -4.31 -19.91 17.33
N LEU A 124 -5.53 -20.47 17.27
CA LEU A 124 -6.22 -21.05 18.42
C LEU A 124 -5.58 -22.38 18.86
N ASP A 125 -5.19 -23.22 17.91
CA ASP A 125 -4.57 -24.52 18.17
C ASP A 125 -3.17 -24.36 18.80
N ASP A 126 -2.40 -23.37 18.35
CA ASP A 126 -1.13 -22.99 18.98
C ASP A 126 -1.33 -22.42 20.39
N ALA A 127 -2.41 -21.67 20.62
CA ALA A 127 -2.73 -21.15 21.96
C ALA A 127 -3.15 -22.28 22.92
N ARG A 128 -3.95 -23.24 22.45
CA ARG A 128 -4.34 -24.44 23.21
C ARG A 128 -3.14 -25.31 23.55
N SER A 129 -2.25 -25.54 22.59
CA SER A 129 -1.04 -26.34 22.78
C SER A 129 -0.12 -25.70 23.83
N ARG A 130 0.01 -24.38 23.82
CA ARG A 130 0.74 -23.63 24.87
C ARG A 130 0.06 -23.70 26.23
N ALA A 131 -1.27 -23.70 26.30
CA ALA A 131 -2.00 -23.83 27.55
C ALA A 131 -1.85 -25.24 28.17
N LEU A 132 -1.86 -26.29 27.36
CA LEU A 132 -1.64 -27.68 27.78
C LEU A 132 -0.22 -27.95 28.27
N GLN A 133 0.78 -27.27 27.70
CA GLN A 133 2.18 -27.39 28.13
C GLN A 133 2.53 -26.51 29.33
N ARG A 134 1.61 -25.66 29.81
CA ARG A 134 1.83 -24.98 31.08
C ARG A 134 1.75 -26.06 32.18
N PRO A 135 2.82 -26.29 32.96
CA PRO A 135 2.69 -27.10 34.16
C PRO A 135 1.60 -26.45 35.01
N MET A 136 0.62 -27.25 35.46
CA MET A 136 -0.29 -26.79 36.50
C MET A 136 0.60 -26.24 37.61
N ARG A 137 0.49 -24.94 37.90
CA ARG A 137 0.93 -24.46 39.20
C ARG A 137 0.05 -25.20 40.18
N ASP A 138 0.63 -26.14 40.91
CA ASP A 138 -0.01 -26.69 42.09
C ASP A 138 -0.57 -25.50 42.88
N LEU A 139 -1.85 -25.58 43.26
CA LEU A 139 -2.40 -24.61 44.18
C LEU A 139 -1.42 -24.52 45.35
N PRO A 140 -1.01 -23.30 45.78
CA PRO A 140 -0.12 -23.19 46.90
C PRO A 140 -0.76 -23.98 48.04
N VAL A 141 -0.05 -25.00 48.51
CA VAL A 141 -0.33 -25.62 49.80
C VAL A 141 -0.50 -24.42 50.73
N VAL A 142 -1.67 -24.31 51.34
CA VAL A 142 -1.92 -23.29 52.37
C VAL A 142 -0.99 -23.66 53.51
N ILE A 143 0.24 -23.15 53.46
CA ILE A 143 1.14 -23.11 54.60
C ILE A 143 0.51 -22.03 55.47
N ASP A 144 0.11 -22.39 56.69
CA ASP A 144 -0.39 -21.46 57.69
C ASP A 144 0.66 -20.37 57.92
N ALA A 145 0.61 -19.33 57.10
CA ALA A 145 1.42 -18.15 57.24
C ALA A 145 0.72 -17.30 58.30
N GLU A 146 1.34 -17.24 59.48
CA GLU A 146 1.13 -16.16 60.42
C GLU A 146 1.00 -14.84 59.65
N SER A 147 -0.07 -14.11 59.93
CA SER A 147 -0.42 -12.88 59.22
C SER A 147 0.64 -11.81 59.48
N VAL A 148 1.69 -11.77 58.69
CA VAL A 148 2.60 -10.62 58.64
C VAL A 148 1.85 -9.52 57.88
N GLY A 149 1.48 -8.48 58.63
CA GLY A 149 0.57 -7.42 58.20
C GLY A 149 0.84 -6.92 56.78
N ALA A 150 -0.19 -7.01 55.95
CA ALA A 150 -0.19 -6.43 54.63
C ALA A 150 -0.06 -4.90 54.76
N HIS A 151 1.10 -4.36 54.36
CA HIS A 151 1.19 -2.96 54.00
C HIS A 151 0.38 -2.75 52.73
N ALA A 152 -0.85 -2.24 52.89
CA ALA A 152 -1.65 -1.77 51.77
C ALA A 152 -0.90 -0.61 51.08
N PRO A 153 -0.69 -0.63 49.75
CA PRO A 153 -0.34 0.60 49.04
C PRO A 153 -1.55 1.53 49.18
N GLN A 154 -1.37 2.66 49.85
CA GLN A 154 -2.39 3.69 49.94
C GLN A 154 -2.71 4.19 48.52
N LEU A 155 -3.87 3.79 48.00
CA LEU A 155 -4.52 4.40 46.84
C LEU A 155 -5.02 5.79 47.26
N ASN A 156 -4.11 6.76 47.33
CA ASN A 156 -4.46 8.17 47.44
C ASN A 156 -4.58 8.77 46.04
N GLY A 157 -5.81 8.80 45.53
CA GLY A 157 -6.18 9.60 44.37
C GLY A 157 -7.65 9.37 44.00
N PRO A 158 -8.47 10.42 43.84
CA PRO A 158 -9.82 10.26 43.33
C PRO A 158 -9.75 9.70 41.91
N ILE A 159 -10.38 8.55 41.69
CA ILE A 159 -10.55 7.96 40.36
C ILE A 159 -11.53 8.86 39.60
N ASP A 160 -11.00 9.79 38.80
CA ASP A 160 -11.79 10.63 37.91
C ASP A 160 -12.32 9.74 36.76
N LEU A 161 -13.52 9.18 36.95
CA LEU A 161 -14.29 8.45 35.93
C LEU A 161 -14.87 9.44 34.91
N LYS A 162 -14.00 10.13 34.18
CA LYS A 162 -14.41 10.84 32.95
C LYS A 162 -14.30 9.89 31.77
N SER A 163 -15.41 9.18 31.57
CA SER A 163 -15.82 8.60 30.30
C SER A 163 -15.64 9.63 29.17
N THR A 164 -14.62 9.49 28.33
CA THR A 164 -14.53 10.22 27.06
C THR A 164 -15.41 9.54 26.02
N VAL A 165 -16.73 9.60 26.22
CA VAL A 165 -17.68 9.48 25.12
C VAL A 165 -17.63 10.81 24.37
N ARG A 166 -17.10 10.80 23.14
CA ARG A 166 -17.29 11.95 22.24
C ARG A 166 -18.79 12.07 21.95
N PRO A 167 -19.45 13.21 22.19
CA PRO A 167 -20.81 13.39 21.72
C PRO A 167 -20.82 13.35 20.19
N ARG A 168 -21.76 12.58 19.62
CA ARG A 168 -22.21 12.77 18.24
C ARG A 168 -22.76 14.20 18.17
N GLY A 169 -22.11 15.06 17.40
CA GLY A 169 -22.67 16.35 17.01
C GLY A 169 -23.84 16.09 16.08
N ASP A 170 -25.04 16.19 16.65
CA ASP A 170 -26.32 16.22 15.96
C ASP A 170 -26.87 17.63 16.23
N ASP A 171 -26.41 18.59 15.43
CA ASP A 171 -26.86 19.97 15.49
C ASP A 171 -27.76 20.20 14.28
N GLY A 172 -28.99 19.74 14.40
CA GLY A 172 -30.07 20.11 13.48
C GLY A 172 -30.43 21.59 13.62
N GLY A 173 -30.24 22.34 12.52
CA GLY A 173 -31.23 23.27 11.97
C GLY A 173 -31.52 24.59 12.70
N SER A 174 -31.13 25.71 12.07
CA SER A 174 -32.08 26.79 11.69
C SER A 174 -31.42 27.63 10.57
N PHE A 175 -32.01 27.65 9.37
CA PHE A 175 -33.02 28.60 8.92
C PHE A 175 -32.45 30.00 8.62
N PHE A 176 -32.06 30.24 7.36
CA PHE A 176 -32.21 31.54 6.71
C PHE A 176 -32.51 31.34 5.22
N GLU A 177 -33.77 31.57 4.90
CA GLU A 177 -34.35 31.80 3.59
C GLU A 177 -34.17 33.30 3.26
N ALA A 178 -33.70 33.66 2.05
CA ALA A 178 -34.18 34.78 1.22
C ALA A 178 -33.17 35.28 0.16
N GLY A 179 -33.67 35.43 -1.08
CA GLY A 179 -33.21 36.40 -2.10
C GLY A 179 -32.16 35.86 -3.09
N MET A 180 -32.49 35.38 -4.30
CA MET A 180 -33.00 36.16 -5.44
C MET A 180 -32.37 37.56 -5.53
N TYR A 181 -31.49 37.76 -6.51
CA TYR A 181 -31.38 38.99 -7.32
C TYR A 181 -30.85 38.63 -8.72
N ASP A 182 -31.74 38.88 -9.70
CA ASP A 182 -31.63 39.13 -11.15
C ASP A 182 -30.73 38.26 -12.06
#